data_AF-A0A0L0D0T3-F1
#
_entry.id   AF-A0A0L0D0T3-F1
#
_cell.length_a   1.000
_cell.length_b   1.000
_cell.length_c   1.000
_cell.angle_alpha   90.00
_cell.angle_beta   90.00
_cell.angle_gamma   90.00
#
_symmetry.space_group_name_H-M   'P 1'
#
loop_
_entity.id
_entity.type
_entity.pdbx_description
1 polymer ?
#
loop_
_entity_poly.entity_id
_entity_poly.type
_entity_poly.pdbx_seq_one_letter_code
_entity_poly.pdbx_strand_id
1 'polypeptide(L)'
;MGYFLFYECMINTILYARDKYLKENGYIFPNKIYLYMSGYNDMEYIKDNLLIWDKPMYNKNLYELKPNNQEFMETAKIMYVDKNNVSSEIINYGIIDMYTYNKEYFYINVDFKIPLKENKIVTSLCFYFDCLFDKSTYYIKNNTHNNNNNNINSIEANNLSRPVNLNEQFSNLNTVPNVSNNTGTILTTSMFKEKTHWKQTLLHLYSNNYNISQIFNTDNKEPNYLCGNIHISSPTNYTRHVHVVLQIKKNKSININEEFICSYYLD
;
A
#
# COMPACT_ATOMS: atom_id res chain seq x y z
N MET A 1 4.26 -13.47 -5.47
CA MET A 1 3.68 -12.12 -5.29
C MET A 1 3.52 -11.50 -6.67
N GLY A 2 2.39 -10.86 -6.96
CA GLY A 2 2.20 -10.14 -8.22
C GLY A 2 2.63 -8.67 -8.12
N TYR A 3 2.39 -7.90 -9.18
CA TYR A 3 2.43 -6.44 -9.12
C TYR A 3 1.49 -5.92 -8.03
N PHE A 4 1.87 -4.82 -7.37
CA PHE A 4 1.10 -4.25 -6.26
C PHE A 4 0.78 -5.27 -5.14
N LEU A 5 1.62 -6.31 -5.02
CA LEU A 5 1.41 -7.54 -4.25
C LEU A 5 0.26 -8.45 -4.73
N PHE A 6 -0.91 -7.88 -5.00
CA PHE A 6 -2.18 -8.59 -5.15
C PHE A 6 -2.54 -9.01 -6.58
N TYR A 7 -1.87 -8.46 -7.60
CA TYR A 7 -2.14 -8.82 -9.00
C TYR A 7 -1.98 -10.33 -9.22
N GLU A 8 -2.80 -10.88 -10.11
CA GLU A 8 -3.05 -12.33 -10.29
C GLU A 8 -3.73 -13.05 -9.13
N CYS A 9 -4.06 -12.37 -8.04
CA CYS A 9 -4.84 -12.90 -6.92
C CYS A 9 -4.30 -14.22 -6.32
N MET A 10 -3.01 -14.55 -6.53
CA MET A 10 -2.38 -15.81 -6.11
C MET A 10 -2.40 -16.00 -4.59
N ILE A 11 -2.53 -14.91 -3.83
CA ILE A 11 -2.67 -14.96 -2.36
C ILE A 11 -3.84 -15.86 -1.95
N ASN A 12 -4.94 -15.89 -2.70
CA ASN A 12 -6.11 -16.74 -2.39
C ASN A 12 -5.73 -18.23 -2.42
N THR A 13 -4.94 -18.64 -3.41
CA THR A 13 -4.45 -20.03 -3.53
C THR A 13 -3.49 -20.38 -2.39
N ILE A 14 -2.65 -19.42 -1.98
CA ILE A 14 -1.72 -19.62 -0.86
C ILE A 14 -2.49 -19.80 0.45
N LEU A 15 -3.52 -18.99 0.69
CA LEU A 15 -4.38 -19.11 1.88
C LEU A 15 -5.15 -20.43 1.89
N TYR A 16 -5.71 -20.85 0.76
CA TYR A 16 -6.34 -22.16 0.63
C TYR A 16 -5.37 -23.30 0.95
N ALA A 17 -4.14 -23.22 0.44
CA ALA A 17 -3.12 -24.24 0.71
C ALA A 17 -2.68 -24.25 2.18
N ARG A 18 -2.55 -23.07 2.81
CA ARG A 18 -2.30 -22.96 4.25
C ARG A 18 -3.38 -23.68 5.03
N ASP A 19 -4.64 -23.29 4.83
CA ASP A 19 -5.74 -23.74 5.67
C ASP A 19 -5.98 -25.25 5.57
N LYS A 20 -5.65 -25.84 4.41
CA LYS A 20 -5.90 -27.26 4.13
C LYS A 20 -4.70 -28.17 4.39
N TYR A 21 -3.48 -27.68 4.19
CA TYR A 21 -2.30 -28.54 4.14
C TYR A 21 -1.19 -28.14 5.13
N LEU A 22 -1.23 -26.94 5.70
CA LEU A 22 -0.22 -26.55 6.68
C LEU A 22 -0.45 -27.33 7.98
N LYS A 23 0.55 -28.11 8.39
CA LYS A 23 0.55 -28.78 9.69
C LYS A 23 0.59 -27.75 10.82
N GLU A 24 0.13 -28.15 11.98
CA GLU A 24 0.41 -27.43 13.22
C GLU A 24 1.93 -27.24 13.36
N ASN A 25 2.37 -26.01 13.64
CA ASN A 25 3.79 -25.59 13.64
C ASN A 25 4.51 -25.64 12.28
N GLY A 26 3.78 -25.77 11.17
CA GLY A 26 4.35 -25.61 9.83
C GLY A 26 4.85 -24.18 9.59
N TYR A 27 5.79 -24.05 8.64
CA TYR A 27 6.32 -22.76 8.23
C TYR A 27 5.64 -22.27 6.95
N ILE A 28 5.34 -20.97 6.88
CA ILE A 28 4.97 -20.28 5.64
C ILE A 28 6.06 -19.26 5.31
N PHE A 29 6.44 -19.19 4.04
CA PHE A 29 7.41 -18.24 3.53
C PHE A 29 6.87 -17.52 2.28
N PRO A 30 6.86 -16.17 2.25
CA PRO A 30 7.16 -15.28 3.37
C PRO A 30 6.11 -15.41 4.49
N ASN A 31 6.51 -15.20 5.74
CA ASN A 31 5.59 -15.25 6.88
C ASN A 31 4.92 -13.90 7.16
N LYS A 32 5.58 -12.78 6.82
CA LYS A 32 4.97 -11.45 6.90
C LYS A 32 5.24 -10.64 5.65
N ILE A 33 4.28 -9.83 5.27
CA ILE A 33 4.40 -8.89 4.15
C ILE A 33 4.04 -7.51 4.66
N TYR A 34 4.93 -6.55 4.44
CA TYR A 34 4.79 -5.16 4.83
C TYR A 34 4.46 -4.35 3.58
N LEU A 35 3.40 -3.54 3.65
CA LEU A 35 2.92 -2.72 2.57
C LEU A 35 3.27 -1.26 2.83
N TYR A 36 3.94 -0.63 1.87
CA TYR A 36 4.41 0.75 1.99
C TYR A 36 3.80 1.64 0.93
N MET A 37 3.53 2.88 1.33
CA MET A 37 3.09 3.93 0.41
C MET A 37 3.79 5.26 0.69
N SER A 38 3.92 6.07 -0.35
CA SER A 38 4.41 7.45 -0.27
C SER A 38 3.83 8.30 -1.38
N GLY A 39 3.67 9.60 -1.16
CA GLY A 39 3.51 10.58 -2.21
C GLY A 39 4.72 10.62 -3.15
N TYR A 40 4.44 10.77 -4.44
CA TYR A 40 5.41 10.78 -5.51
C TYR A 40 5.10 11.87 -6.53
N ASN A 41 6.14 12.47 -7.11
CA ASN A 41 6.04 13.44 -8.18
C ASN A 41 6.36 12.79 -9.53
N ASP A 42 5.31 12.44 -10.28
CA ASP A 42 5.40 11.79 -11.59
C ASP A 42 5.14 12.76 -12.74
N MET A 43 5.32 14.06 -12.51
CA MET A 43 4.97 15.08 -13.49
C MET A 43 5.75 14.95 -14.81
N GLU A 44 6.97 14.43 -14.77
CA GLU A 44 7.76 14.15 -15.98
C GLU A 44 7.09 13.08 -16.86
N TYR A 45 6.74 11.93 -16.28
CA TYR A 45 6.02 10.87 -16.99
C TYR A 45 4.68 11.36 -17.55
N ILE A 46 3.91 12.11 -16.76
CA ILE A 46 2.63 12.69 -17.20
C ILE A 46 2.84 13.67 -18.37
N LYS A 47 3.88 14.49 -18.32
CA LYS A 47 4.21 15.40 -19.42
C LYS A 47 4.53 14.64 -20.70
N ASP A 48 5.33 13.59 -20.61
CA ASP A 48 5.84 12.88 -21.78
C ASP A 48 4.80 11.93 -22.41
N ASN A 49 3.82 11.46 -21.63
CA ASN A 49 2.85 10.46 -22.09
C ASN A 49 1.44 11.01 -22.29
N LEU A 50 1.05 12.07 -21.57
CA LEU A 50 -0.30 12.64 -21.63
C LEU A 50 -0.32 14.09 -22.13
N LEU A 51 0.49 14.97 -21.55
CA LEU A 51 0.44 16.40 -21.89
C LEU A 51 1.23 16.77 -23.14
N ILE A 52 2.05 15.85 -23.65
CA ILE A 52 2.85 16.05 -24.85
C ILE A 52 1.95 16.40 -26.05
N TRP A 53 0.76 15.80 -26.11
CA TRP A 53 -0.23 15.96 -27.17
C TRP A 53 -0.98 17.30 -27.12
N ASP A 54 -0.90 18.04 -26.01
CA ASP A 54 -1.55 19.36 -25.87
C ASP A 54 -0.79 20.48 -26.60
N LYS A 55 0.42 20.18 -27.11
CA LYS A 55 1.28 21.13 -27.81
C LYS A 55 1.52 20.70 -29.25
N PRO A 56 1.60 21.63 -30.21
CA PRO A 56 2.01 21.31 -31.57
C PRO A 56 3.41 20.68 -31.61
N MET A 57 3.58 19.61 -32.39
CA MET A 57 4.87 18.98 -32.65
C MET A 57 5.18 19.07 -34.14
N TYR A 58 6.39 19.48 -34.48
CA TYR A 58 6.81 19.64 -35.87
C TYR A 58 5.84 20.53 -36.68
N ASN A 59 5.34 21.60 -36.04
CA ASN A 59 4.32 22.50 -36.58
C ASN A 59 2.98 21.83 -36.96
N LYS A 60 2.67 20.67 -36.37
CA LYS A 60 1.40 19.96 -36.54
C LYS A 60 0.70 19.80 -35.19
N ASN A 61 -0.61 20.02 -35.18
CA ASN A 61 -1.44 19.69 -34.03
C ASN A 61 -1.71 18.18 -34.03
N LEU A 62 -1.22 17.48 -33.00
CA LEU A 62 -1.38 16.03 -32.84
C LEU A 62 -2.31 15.67 -31.66
N TYR A 63 -3.14 16.61 -31.22
CA TYR A 63 -4.04 16.43 -30.07
C TYR A 63 -4.98 15.22 -30.20
N GLU A 64 -5.38 14.84 -31.41
CA GLU A 64 -6.23 13.66 -31.65
C GLU A 64 -5.56 12.32 -31.27
N LEU A 65 -4.23 12.30 -31.13
CA LEU A 65 -3.49 11.12 -30.66
C LEU A 65 -3.39 11.06 -29.13
N LYS A 66 -3.93 12.06 -28.41
CA LYS A 66 -3.89 12.11 -26.96
C LYS A 66 -4.64 10.89 -26.37
N PRO A 67 -4.02 10.14 -25.44
CA PRO A 67 -4.71 9.09 -24.72
C PRO A 67 -5.98 9.60 -24.03
N ASN A 68 -6.96 8.73 -23.87
CA ASN A 68 -8.14 9.06 -23.07
C ASN A 68 -7.70 9.39 -21.64
N ASN A 69 -8.05 10.59 -21.14
CA ASN A 69 -7.63 11.04 -19.81
C ASN A 69 -8.12 10.09 -18.70
N GLN A 70 -9.36 9.62 -18.79
CA GLN A 70 -9.94 8.71 -17.80
C GLN A 70 -9.16 7.40 -17.78
N GLU A 71 -9.00 6.75 -18.94
CA GLU A 71 -8.26 5.50 -19.06
C GLU A 71 -6.81 5.64 -18.56
N PHE A 72 -6.16 6.74 -18.92
CA PHE A 72 -4.80 7.04 -18.46
C PHE A 72 -4.73 7.20 -16.93
N MET A 73 -5.69 7.89 -16.30
CA MET A 73 -5.67 8.12 -14.86
C MET A 73 -6.09 6.89 -14.04
N GLU A 74 -7.07 6.13 -14.53
CA GLU A 74 -7.60 4.94 -13.86
C GLU A 74 -6.67 3.71 -14.01
N THR A 75 -5.80 3.67 -15.02
CA THR A 75 -4.82 2.59 -15.16
C THR A 75 -3.66 2.76 -14.17
N ALA A 76 -3.41 1.77 -13.31
CA ALA A 76 -2.21 1.76 -12.47
C ALA A 76 -0.92 1.64 -13.31
N LYS A 77 0.14 2.35 -12.92
CA LYS A 77 1.42 2.31 -13.66
C LYS A 77 2.44 1.42 -12.95
N ILE A 78 2.99 0.44 -13.68
CA ILE A 78 4.01 -0.49 -13.17
C ILE A 78 5.37 -0.13 -13.77
N MET A 79 6.15 0.65 -13.04
CA MET A 79 7.39 1.24 -13.56
C MET A 79 8.47 1.38 -12.50
N TYR A 80 9.71 1.53 -12.95
CA TYR A 80 10.81 1.92 -12.08
C TYR A 80 10.67 3.40 -11.75
N VAL A 81 10.66 3.72 -10.47
CA VAL A 81 10.53 5.09 -9.99
C VAL A 81 11.87 5.62 -9.48
N ASP A 82 12.13 6.91 -9.64
CA ASP A 82 13.32 7.54 -9.07
C ASP A 82 13.05 7.90 -7.60
N LYS A 83 13.90 7.40 -6.70
CA LYS A 83 13.88 7.75 -5.27
C LYS A 83 13.89 9.26 -4.99
N ASN A 84 14.44 10.07 -5.90
CA ASN A 84 14.52 11.53 -5.76
C ASN A 84 13.15 12.22 -5.94
N ASN A 85 12.21 11.55 -6.61
CA ASN A 85 10.86 12.06 -6.88
C ASN A 85 9.87 11.73 -5.76
N VAL A 86 10.31 11.05 -4.69
CA VAL A 86 9.50 10.85 -3.48
C VAL A 86 9.25 12.20 -2.79
N SER A 87 8.00 12.61 -2.73
CA SER A 87 7.56 13.94 -2.28
C SER A 87 6.96 13.98 -0.88
N SER A 88 6.94 12.84 -0.19
CA SER A 88 6.44 12.73 1.18
C SER A 88 7.31 11.79 2.03
N GLU A 89 6.94 11.61 3.29
CA GLU A 89 7.40 10.47 4.09
C GLU A 89 6.81 9.15 3.55
N ILE A 90 7.49 8.06 3.88
CA ILE A 90 7.05 6.70 3.54
C ILE A 90 6.38 6.12 4.78
N ILE A 91 5.16 5.60 4.62
CA ILE A 91 4.44 4.97 5.71
C ILE A 91 4.20 3.50 5.42
N ASN A 92 4.18 2.68 6.46
CA ASN A 92 3.60 1.35 6.39
C ASN A 92 2.08 1.50 6.57
N TYR A 93 1.30 1.06 5.58
CA TYR A 93 -0.16 1.14 5.65
C TYR A 93 -0.81 -0.21 5.93
N GLY A 94 -0.05 -1.30 5.96
CA GLY A 94 -0.60 -2.62 6.17
C GLY A 94 0.46 -3.67 6.40
N ILE A 95 0.12 -4.64 7.26
CA ILE A 95 0.92 -5.82 7.51
C ILE A 95 0.05 -7.05 7.31
N ILE A 96 0.47 -7.93 6.41
CA ILE A 96 -0.16 -9.22 6.16
C ILE A 96 0.66 -10.28 6.87
N ASP A 97 0.13 -10.82 7.97
CA ASP A 97 0.69 -12.00 8.64
C ASP A 97 0.11 -13.26 7.99
N MET A 98 0.92 -13.99 7.23
CA MET A 98 0.43 -15.10 6.40
C MET A 98 -0.13 -16.27 7.20
N TYR A 99 0.14 -16.36 8.52
CA TYR A 99 -0.47 -17.37 9.37
C TYR A 99 -1.91 -17.03 9.76
N THR A 100 -2.23 -15.75 9.96
CA THR A 100 -3.53 -15.31 10.49
C THR A 100 -4.38 -14.56 9.47
N TYR A 101 -3.77 -14.08 8.40
CA TYR A 101 -4.45 -13.26 7.41
C TYR A 101 -5.58 -14.07 6.79
N ASN A 102 -6.78 -13.51 6.89
CA ASN A 102 -7.95 -14.03 6.21
C ASN A 102 -8.51 -12.90 5.37
N LYS A 103 -8.79 -13.21 4.12
CA LYS A 103 -9.45 -12.29 3.21
C LYS A 103 -10.96 -12.53 3.35
N GLU A 104 -11.69 -11.45 3.56
CA GLU A 104 -13.14 -11.43 3.34
C GLU A 104 -13.43 -11.03 1.88
N TYR A 105 -14.12 -9.92 1.67
CA TYR A 105 -14.43 -9.37 0.34
C TYR A 105 -13.30 -8.51 -0.23
N PHE A 106 -12.36 -8.05 0.60
CA PHE A 106 -11.27 -7.15 0.22
C PHE A 106 -9.91 -7.69 0.69
N TYR A 107 -8.85 -7.23 0.05
CA TYR A 107 -7.47 -7.51 0.46
C TYR A 107 -7.02 -6.55 1.56
N ILE A 108 -7.26 -5.25 1.39
CA ILE A 108 -6.88 -4.20 2.34
C ILE A 108 -8.01 -3.15 2.36
N ASN A 109 -8.35 -2.68 3.54
CA ASN A 109 -9.21 -1.51 3.73
C ASN A 109 -8.69 -0.74 4.95
N VAL A 110 -7.97 0.34 4.73
CA VAL A 110 -7.29 1.08 5.82
C VAL A 110 -7.29 2.57 5.57
N ASP A 111 -7.42 3.32 6.66
CA ASP A 111 -7.17 4.74 6.66
C ASP A 111 -5.65 4.99 6.70
N PHE A 112 -5.20 5.99 5.94
CA PHE A 112 -3.79 6.37 5.89
C PHE A 112 -3.60 7.86 6.14
N LYS A 113 -2.40 8.21 6.59
CA LYS A 113 -1.97 9.59 6.85
C LYS A 113 -0.48 9.72 6.53
N ILE A 114 -0.16 10.38 5.43
CA ILE A 114 1.20 10.54 4.91
C ILE A 114 1.68 11.97 5.18
N PRO A 115 2.73 12.16 6.00
CA PRO A 115 3.37 13.47 6.15
C PRO A 115 3.98 13.95 4.82
N LEU A 116 3.64 15.16 4.39
CA LEU A 116 4.19 15.77 3.17
C LEU A 116 5.52 16.48 3.46
N LYS A 117 6.43 16.46 2.48
CA LYS A 117 7.68 17.22 2.55
C LYS A 117 7.44 18.66 2.08
N GLU A 118 8.12 19.61 2.72
CA GLU A 118 8.04 21.02 2.34
C GLU A 118 8.50 21.24 0.89
N ASN A 119 7.83 22.16 0.18
CA ASN A 119 8.13 22.56 -1.20
C ASN A 119 8.16 21.39 -2.20
N LYS A 120 7.45 20.29 -1.91
CA LYS A 120 7.27 19.17 -2.82
C LYS A 120 5.83 19.08 -3.29
N ILE A 121 5.67 18.63 -4.54
CA ILE A 121 4.38 18.37 -5.17
C ILE A 121 4.17 16.87 -5.23
N VAL A 122 2.95 16.42 -4.93
CA VAL A 122 2.52 15.03 -5.04
C VAL A 122 1.52 14.95 -6.18
N THR A 123 1.81 14.16 -7.19
CA THR A 123 0.90 13.89 -8.31
C THR A 123 0.33 12.47 -8.26
N SER A 124 0.98 11.58 -7.50
CA SER A 124 0.69 10.16 -7.47
C SER A 124 0.99 9.59 -6.09
N LEU A 125 0.37 8.45 -5.75
CA LEU A 125 0.85 7.59 -4.68
C LEU A 125 1.70 6.47 -5.27
N CYS A 126 2.88 6.25 -4.68
CA CYS A 126 3.81 5.18 -4.99
C CYS A 126 3.70 4.09 -3.94
N PHE A 127 3.69 2.84 -4.39
CA PHE A 127 3.54 1.67 -3.54
C PHE A 127 4.63 0.63 -3.81
N TYR A 128 5.08 0.01 -2.74
CA TYR A 128 5.99 -1.13 -2.77
C TYR A 128 5.72 -2.03 -1.55
N PHE A 129 6.34 -3.21 -1.53
CA PHE A 129 6.16 -4.16 -0.44
C PHE A 129 7.47 -4.86 -0.07
N ASP A 130 7.53 -5.27 1.19
CA ASP A 130 8.62 -6.08 1.71
C ASP A 130 8.08 -7.42 2.21
N CYS A 131 8.75 -8.51 1.86
CA CYS A 131 8.45 -9.85 2.31
C CYS A 131 9.51 -10.31 3.29
N LEU A 132 9.10 -10.57 4.53
CA LEU A 132 9.95 -11.15 5.57
C LEU A 132 9.91 -12.67 5.50
N PHE A 133 11.08 -13.28 5.59
CA PHE A 133 11.31 -14.72 5.63
C PHE A 133 12.00 -15.05 6.94
N ASP A 134 11.19 -15.32 7.96
CA ASP A 134 11.68 -15.67 9.30
C ASP A 134 11.19 -17.06 9.70
N LYS A 135 12.02 -17.80 10.45
CA LYS A 135 11.73 -19.15 10.94
C LYS A 135 10.83 -19.13 12.18
N SER A 136 10.04 -18.07 12.37
CA SER A 136 9.04 -18.02 13.42
C SER A 136 7.76 -18.75 12.98
N THR A 137 7.26 -19.64 13.84
CA THR A 137 5.94 -20.27 13.67
C THR A 137 4.86 -19.46 14.39
N TYR A 138 3.61 -19.62 13.96
CA TYR A 138 2.44 -19.03 14.64
C TYR A 138 2.43 -19.33 16.16
N TYR A 139 2.77 -20.56 16.54
CA TYR A 139 2.71 -21.03 17.93
C TYR A 139 3.79 -20.39 18.82
N ILE A 140 5.00 -20.19 18.28
CA ILE A 140 6.08 -19.50 19.02
C ILE A 140 5.65 -18.06 19.36
N LYS A 141 4.90 -17.40 18.48
CA LYS A 141 4.41 -16.02 18.66
C LYS A 141 3.37 -15.91 19.78
N ASN A 142 2.44 -16.86 19.88
CA ASN A 142 1.43 -16.88 20.96
C ASN A 142 2.08 -17.11 22.34
N ASN A 143 3.10 -17.98 22.41
CA ASN A 143 3.83 -18.20 23.66
C ASN A 143 4.70 -17.00 24.08
N THR A 144 5.20 -16.20 23.14
CA THR A 144 5.96 -14.98 23.48
C THR A 144 5.07 -13.82 23.93
N HIS A 145 3.85 -13.68 23.39
CA HIS A 145 2.90 -12.69 23.92
C HIS A 145 2.32 -13.07 25.28
N ASN A 146 2.15 -14.36 25.57
CA ASN A 146 1.68 -14.81 26.90
C ASN A 146 2.77 -14.79 27.99
N ASN A 147 4.06 -14.77 27.63
CA ASN A 147 5.15 -14.81 28.62
C ASN A 147 5.58 -13.45 29.19
N ASN A 148 4.98 -12.34 28.75
CA ASN A 148 5.25 -11.03 29.35
C ASN A 148 4.37 -10.68 30.57
N ASN A 149 3.49 -11.59 31.02
CA ASN A 149 2.58 -11.36 32.15
C ASN A 149 2.59 -12.47 33.22
N ASN A 150 3.75 -13.08 33.48
CA ASN A 150 3.87 -14.04 34.59
C ASN A 150 4.70 -13.48 35.74
N ASN A 151 4.02 -12.72 36.61
CA ASN A 151 4.17 -12.90 38.05
C ASN A 151 2.76 -12.93 38.68
N ILE A 152 2.50 -14.01 39.43
CA ILE A 152 1.42 -14.27 40.41
C ILE A 152 0.26 -15.16 39.93
N ASN A 153 0.40 -16.44 40.29
CA ASN A 153 -0.58 -17.38 40.89
C ASN A 153 -1.99 -17.59 40.28
N SER A 154 -2.16 -18.79 39.71
CA SER A 154 -3.13 -19.85 40.07
C SER A 154 -4.66 -19.70 39.84
N ILE A 155 -5.23 -20.79 39.26
CA ILE A 155 -6.59 -21.36 39.37
C ILE A 155 -7.67 -21.01 38.30
N GLU A 156 -8.14 -22.10 37.66
CA GLU A 156 -9.45 -22.42 37.02
C GLU A 156 -10.00 -21.72 35.75
N ALA A 157 -10.19 -22.59 34.73
CA ALA A 157 -11.34 -22.82 33.85
C ALA A 157 -12.25 -21.69 33.31
N ASN A 158 -12.58 -21.87 32.02
CA ASN A 158 -13.67 -21.28 31.22
C ASN A 158 -13.50 -19.83 30.75
N ASN A 159 -13.40 -19.62 29.42
CA ASN A 159 -14.51 -19.05 28.65
C ASN A 159 -14.23 -18.90 27.14
N LEU A 160 -15.35 -19.00 26.42
CA LEU A 160 -15.58 -18.85 25.00
C LEU A 160 -14.97 -17.61 24.32
N SER A 161 -14.62 -17.81 23.05
CA SER A 161 -14.66 -16.88 21.92
C SER A 161 -15.19 -15.47 22.18
N ARG A 162 -14.33 -14.47 21.96
CA ARG A 162 -14.70 -13.07 21.73
C ARG A 162 -13.92 -12.52 20.52
N PRO A 163 -14.55 -11.70 19.66
CA PRO A 163 -13.90 -11.16 18.47
C PRO A 163 -12.89 -10.08 18.88
N VAL A 164 -11.70 -10.10 18.28
CA VAL A 164 -10.65 -9.11 18.53
C VAL A 164 -11.00 -7.83 17.79
N ASN A 165 -11.03 -6.72 18.54
CA ASN A 165 -11.37 -5.38 18.09
C ASN A 165 -10.20 -4.79 17.29
N LEU A 166 -10.41 -4.42 16.02
CA LEU A 166 -9.37 -3.98 15.08
C LEU A 166 -8.68 -2.64 15.43
N ASN A 167 -9.15 -1.92 16.45
CA ASN A 167 -8.68 -0.57 16.76
C ASN A 167 -7.32 -0.49 17.48
N GLU A 168 -6.78 -1.60 18.01
CA GLU A 168 -5.50 -1.58 18.73
C GLU A 168 -4.25 -1.70 17.82
N GLN A 169 -4.39 -1.93 16.52
CA GLN A 169 -3.24 -2.01 15.60
C GLN A 169 -2.64 -0.65 15.20
N PHE A 170 -3.33 0.46 15.47
CA PHE A 170 -2.92 1.77 14.97
C PHE A 170 -1.79 2.46 15.76
N SER A 171 -1.53 2.06 17.01
CA SER A 171 -0.54 2.75 17.86
C SER A 171 0.92 2.27 17.68
N ASN A 172 1.14 1.13 17.00
CA ASN A 172 2.46 0.50 16.87
C ASN A 172 3.08 0.57 15.46
N LEU A 173 2.51 1.34 14.53
CA LEU A 173 2.99 1.44 13.14
C LEU A 173 4.24 2.31 12.94
N ASN A 174 4.73 3.00 13.99
CA ASN A 174 5.83 3.96 13.90
C ASN A 174 7.18 3.48 14.47
N THR A 175 7.29 2.22 14.89
CA THR A 175 8.57 1.69 15.39
C THR A 175 9.20 0.76 14.36
N VAL A 176 10.32 1.20 13.78
CA VAL A 176 11.30 0.29 13.18
C VAL A 176 11.66 -0.72 14.27
N PRO A 177 11.49 -2.05 14.06
CA PRO A 177 11.79 -3.01 15.10
C PRO A 177 13.28 -2.92 15.47
N ASN A 178 13.57 -2.69 16.75
CA ASN A 178 14.92 -2.82 17.29
C ASN A 178 15.44 -4.23 16.96
N VAL A 179 16.50 -4.26 16.14
CA VAL A 179 17.15 -5.47 15.67
C VAL A 179 17.99 -6.04 16.81
N SER A 180 17.42 -6.97 17.57
CA SER A 180 18.21 -7.89 18.37
C SER A 180 17.71 -9.33 18.15
N ASN A 181 18.55 -10.09 17.43
CA ASN A 181 18.54 -11.54 17.24
C ASN A 181 17.61 -12.20 16.19
N ASN A 182 17.15 -11.50 15.15
CA ASN A 182 16.39 -12.18 14.07
C ASN A 182 17.22 -12.37 12.79
N THR A 183 17.45 -13.63 12.40
CA THR A 183 18.15 -14.08 11.17
C THR A 183 17.27 -14.01 9.92
N GLY A 184 16.15 -13.30 9.99
CA GLY A 184 15.17 -13.23 8.91
C GLY A 184 15.72 -12.52 7.67
N THR A 185 15.44 -13.08 6.50
CA THR A 185 15.78 -12.45 5.21
C THR A 185 14.61 -11.57 4.77
N ILE A 186 14.90 -10.40 4.20
CA ILE A 186 13.87 -9.49 3.65
C ILE A 186 14.08 -9.37 2.14
N LEU A 187 13.03 -9.71 1.38
CA LEU A 187 12.91 -9.35 -0.03
C LEU A 187 12.12 -8.05 -0.11
N THR A 188 12.71 -7.00 -0.66
CA THR A 188 12.08 -5.68 -0.75
C THR A 188 11.96 -5.24 -2.20
N THR A 189 10.81 -4.63 -2.54
CA THR A 189 10.60 -3.97 -3.83
C THR A 189 10.76 -2.45 -3.74
N SER A 190 11.37 -1.97 -2.65
CA SER A 190 11.63 -0.56 -2.42
C SER A 190 12.50 0.06 -3.52
N MET A 191 12.16 1.28 -3.96
CA MET A 191 13.00 2.02 -4.92
C MET A 191 14.37 2.44 -4.36
N PHE A 192 14.59 2.28 -3.05
CA PHE A 192 15.87 2.57 -2.39
C PHE A 192 16.84 1.38 -2.41
N LYS A 193 16.41 0.24 -2.97
CA LYS A 193 17.18 -0.99 -3.07
C LYS A 193 17.35 -1.40 -4.54
N GLU A 194 17.97 -2.56 -4.74
CA GLU A 194 18.18 -3.10 -6.09
C GLU A 194 16.86 -3.31 -6.82
N LYS A 195 16.86 -3.02 -8.12
CA LYS A 195 15.67 -3.13 -8.97
C LYS A 195 15.21 -4.58 -9.04
N THR A 196 13.92 -4.79 -8.78
CA THR A 196 13.27 -6.07 -8.99
C THR A 196 12.38 -6.02 -10.25
N HIS A 197 11.92 -7.17 -10.74
CA HIS A 197 10.99 -7.22 -11.88
C HIS A 197 9.59 -6.71 -11.51
N TRP A 198 9.22 -6.68 -10.23
CA TRP A 198 7.95 -6.12 -9.74
C TRP A 198 7.88 -4.60 -9.91
N LYS A 199 9.04 -3.92 -9.95
CA LYS A 199 9.15 -2.46 -9.97
C LYS A 199 8.35 -1.86 -8.80
N GLN A 200 7.72 -0.69 -9.00
CA GLN A 200 6.78 -0.07 -8.08
C GLN A 200 5.45 0.17 -8.79
N THR A 201 4.38 0.35 -8.02
CA THR A 201 3.07 0.72 -8.53
C THR A 201 2.81 2.20 -8.25
N LEU A 202 2.48 2.96 -9.28
CA LEU A 202 2.05 4.34 -9.18
C LEU A 202 0.55 4.46 -9.51
N LEU A 203 -0.17 5.17 -8.64
CA LEU A 203 -1.56 5.54 -8.83
C LEU A 203 -1.64 7.07 -8.95
N HIS A 204 -1.93 7.58 -10.14
CA HIS A 204 -2.04 9.02 -10.41
C HIS A 204 -3.26 9.61 -9.71
N LEU A 205 -3.07 10.67 -8.94
CA LEU A 205 -4.18 11.34 -8.26
C LEU A 205 -4.89 12.27 -9.25
N TYR A 206 -6.22 12.21 -9.28
CA TYR A 206 -7.02 13.01 -10.20
C TYR A 206 -8.32 13.51 -9.55
N SER A 207 -8.81 14.65 -10.04
CA SER A 207 -10.10 15.24 -9.67
C SER A 207 -11.26 14.59 -10.44
N ASN A 208 -12.51 14.87 -10.08
CA ASN A 208 -13.71 14.25 -10.69
C ASN A 208 -13.79 14.34 -12.23
N ASN A 209 -13.06 15.26 -12.87
CA ASN A 209 -12.99 15.39 -14.33
C ASN A 209 -11.76 14.70 -14.96
N TYR A 210 -11.10 13.80 -14.23
CA TYR A 210 -9.86 13.10 -14.65
C TYR A 210 -8.67 14.04 -14.94
N ASN A 211 -8.71 15.26 -14.39
CA ASN A 211 -7.58 16.17 -14.42
C ASN A 211 -6.61 15.81 -13.29
N ILE A 212 -5.31 15.83 -13.61
CA ILE A 212 -4.24 15.53 -12.64
C ILE A 212 -4.34 16.44 -11.42
N SER A 213 -4.28 15.84 -10.23
CA SER A 213 -4.21 16.54 -8.96
C SER A 213 -2.75 16.80 -8.61
N GLN A 214 -2.38 18.05 -8.41
CA GLN A 214 -1.05 18.44 -7.92
C GLN A 214 -1.20 18.88 -6.47
N ILE A 215 -0.91 17.99 -5.53
CA ILE A 215 -1.10 18.23 -4.10
C ILE A 215 0.19 18.80 -3.52
N PHE A 216 0.10 19.93 -2.83
CA PHE A 216 1.22 20.59 -2.17
C PHE A 216 0.74 21.30 -0.89
N ASN A 217 1.71 21.63 -0.05
CA ASN A 217 1.46 22.35 1.18
C ASN A 217 1.09 23.82 0.91
N THR A 218 0.02 24.32 1.54
CA THR A 218 -0.37 25.74 1.50
C THR A 218 0.12 26.55 2.69
N ASP A 219 0.39 25.92 3.84
CA ASP A 219 0.82 26.58 5.08
C ASP A 219 2.00 25.88 5.75
N ASN A 220 3.12 26.58 5.94
CA ASN A 220 4.35 26.05 6.55
C ASN A 220 4.30 25.97 8.10
N LYS A 221 3.13 26.18 8.73
CA LYS A 221 3.03 26.35 10.20
C LYS A 221 2.58 25.09 10.95
N GLU A 222 2.00 24.11 10.27
CA GLU A 222 1.56 22.84 10.89
C GLU A 222 2.07 21.65 10.08
N PRO A 223 2.20 20.44 10.68
CA PRO A 223 2.54 19.26 9.93
C PRO A 223 1.43 18.94 8.91
N ASN A 224 1.80 18.95 7.63
CA ASN A 224 0.87 18.74 6.53
C ASN A 224 0.80 17.27 6.16
N TYR A 225 -0.42 16.75 6.10
CA TYR A 225 -0.65 15.34 5.81
C TYR A 225 -1.61 15.16 4.65
N LEU A 226 -1.24 14.28 3.72
CA LEU A 226 -2.19 13.69 2.80
C LEU A 226 -2.87 12.51 3.52
N CYS A 227 -4.18 12.59 3.73
CA CYS A 227 -4.93 11.54 4.42
C CYS A 227 -6.11 11.06 3.59
N GLY A 228 -6.52 9.83 3.88
CA GLY A 228 -7.51 9.15 3.07
C GLY A 228 -7.81 7.75 3.55
N ASN A 229 -8.55 7.02 2.72
CA ASN A 229 -8.78 5.59 2.85
C ASN A 229 -8.33 4.91 1.55
N ILE A 230 -7.69 3.75 1.67
CA ILE A 230 -7.39 2.87 0.54
C ILE A 230 -8.15 1.56 0.71
N HIS A 231 -8.88 1.19 -0.33
CA HIS A 231 -9.61 -0.06 -0.44
C HIS A 231 -9.07 -0.84 -1.63
N ILE A 232 -8.52 -2.02 -1.39
CA ILE A 232 -7.95 -2.92 -2.41
C ILE A 232 -8.78 -4.20 -2.42
N SER A 233 -9.37 -4.54 -3.55
CA SER A 233 -10.22 -5.74 -3.69
C SER A 233 -10.06 -6.39 -5.06
N SER A 234 -10.63 -7.59 -5.20
CA SER A 234 -10.82 -8.22 -6.50
C SER A 234 -12.29 -8.05 -6.89
N PRO A 235 -12.61 -7.65 -8.14
CA PRO A 235 -14.00 -7.48 -8.58
C PRO A 235 -14.87 -8.73 -8.36
N THR A 236 -14.28 -9.91 -8.54
CA THR A 236 -14.91 -11.20 -8.24
C THR A 236 -13.90 -12.20 -7.68
N ASN A 237 -14.37 -13.36 -7.22
CA ASN A 237 -13.50 -14.44 -6.77
C ASN A 237 -12.72 -15.15 -7.90
N TYR A 238 -13.10 -14.91 -9.17
CA TYR A 238 -12.52 -15.59 -10.33
C TYR A 238 -11.68 -14.68 -11.23
N THR A 239 -11.63 -13.38 -10.93
CA THR A 239 -10.80 -12.42 -11.66
C THR A 239 -9.37 -12.41 -11.12
N ARG A 240 -8.41 -12.21 -12.02
CA ARG A 240 -7.01 -11.91 -11.67
C ARG A 240 -6.73 -10.42 -11.48
N HIS A 241 -7.69 -9.60 -11.89
CA HIS A 241 -7.68 -8.14 -11.81
C HIS A 241 -7.81 -7.65 -10.38
N VAL A 242 -7.19 -6.50 -10.10
CA VAL A 242 -7.28 -5.83 -8.81
C VAL A 242 -7.92 -4.47 -9.01
N HIS A 243 -8.93 -4.17 -8.21
CA HIS A 243 -9.54 -2.86 -8.14
C HIS A 243 -9.04 -2.12 -6.89
N VAL A 244 -8.67 -0.86 -7.08
CA VAL A 244 -8.20 0.00 -5.98
C VAL A 244 -9.09 1.24 -5.95
N VAL A 245 -9.71 1.50 -4.81
CA VAL A 245 -10.41 2.76 -4.56
C VAL A 245 -9.63 3.54 -3.53
N LEU A 246 -9.34 4.80 -3.86
CA LEU A 246 -8.61 5.72 -3.04
C LEU A 246 -9.50 6.93 -2.75
N GLN A 247 -9.88 7.10 -1.50
CA GLN A 247 -10.62 8.27 -1.03
C GLN A 247 -9.62 9.25 -0.44
N ILE A 248 -9.49 10.45 -1.01
CA ILE A 248 -8.63 11.51 -0.51
C ILE A 248 -9.47 12.50 0.27
N LYS A 249 -9.25 12.58 1.59
CA LYS A 249 -10.01 13.44 2.49
C LYS A 249 -9.56 14.90 2.30
N LYS A 250 -10.53 15.82 2.40
CA LYS A 250 -10.23 17.26 2.41
C LYS A 250 -9.29 17.60 3.57
N ASN A 251 -8.36 18.50 3.33
CA ASN A 251 -7.46 18.98 4.37
C ASN A 251 -7.10 20.43 4.09
N LYS A 252 -7.43 21.33 5.03
CA LYS A 252 -7.25 22.79 4.89
C LYS A 252 -5.79 23.24 4.85
N SER A 253 -4.87 22.40 5.33
CA SER A 253 -3.44 22.72 5.37
C SER A 253 -2.72 22.33 4.06
N ILE A 254 -3.44 21.71 3.12
CA ILE A 254 -2.98 21.41 1.76
C ILE A 254 -4.00 21.94 0.76
N ASN A 255 -3.64 22.01 -0.52
CA ASN A 255 -4.52 22.53 -1.57
C ASN A 255 -5.67 21.56 -1.98
N ILE A 256 -6.28 20.88 -1.01
CA ILE A 256 -7.41 19.95 -1.19
C ILE A 256 -8.64 20.52 -0.47
N ASN A 257 -9.43 21.28 -1.23
CA ASN A 257 -10.62 21.96 -0.72
C ASN A 257 -11.83 21.03 -0.59
N GLU A 258 -11.89 19.99 -1.42
CA GLU A 258 -12.97 19.02 -1.49
C GLU A 258 -12.42 17.60 -1.46
N GLU A 259 -13.21 16.70 -0.88
CA GLU A 259 -12.91 15.27 -0.91
C GLU A 259 -13.14 14.72 -2.31
N PHE A 260 -12.25 13.83 -2.76
CA PHE A 260 -12.39 13.18 -4.06
C PHE A 260 -12.01 11.70 -3.99
N ILE A 261 -12.53 10.92 -4.94
CA ILE A 261 -12.32 9.49 -5.04
C ILE A 261 -11.64 9.19 -6.36
N CYS A 262 -10.56 8.42 -6.30
CA CYS A 262 -9.91 7.84 -7.46
C CYS A 262 -10.15 6.33 -7.46
N SER A 263 -10.48 5.77 -8.61
CA SER A 263 -10.66 4.33 -8.83
C SER A 263 -9.64 3.86 -9.85
N TYR A 264 -9.05 2.70 -9.61
CA TYR A 264 -8.00 2.16 -10.46
C TYR A 264 -8.22 0.68 -10.73
N TYR A 265 -7.81 0.27 -11.92
CA TYR A 265 -7.73 -1.13 -12.31
C TYR A 265 -6.27 -1.52 -12.60
N LEU A 266 -5.93 -2.73 -12.14
CA LEU A 266 -4.70 -3.41 -12.47
C LEU A 266 -5.07 -4.64 -13.30
N ASP A 267 -4.80 -4.54 -14.60
CA ASP A 267 -5.10 -5.55 -15.60
C ASP A 267 -3.85 -6.19 -16.20
#